data_AF-A0A924Z150-F1
#
_entry.id   AF-A0A924Z150-F1
#
_cell.length_a   1.000
_cell.length_b   1.000
_cell.length_c   1.000
_cell.angle_alpha   90.00
_cell.angle_beta   90.00
_cell.angle_gamma   90.00
#
_symmetry.space_group_name_H-M   'P 1'
#
loop_
_entity.id
_entity.type
_entity.pdbx_description
1 polymer ?
#
loop_
_entity_poly.entity_id
_entity_poly.type
_entity_poly.pdbx_seq_one_letter_code
_entity_poly.pdbx_strand_id
1 'polypeptide(L)'
;SWRHSAEAADKPIPHVWVGAEITSQLLNTEVHILGFAFDPEQEVIAPYLQGKAPIGEAAQAAHVISAIHQAGGLAVLAHPVRYRRSPEDLIPAAVNFGIDGVEAYYAYNNPKPWRASPGETKRVKQLSDRYQLLNTCGTDTHGLSLLQRL
;
A
#
# COMPACT_ATOMS: atom_id res chain seq x y z
N SER A 1 31.00 1.76 18.73
CA SER A 1 31.44 0.35 18.81
C SER A 1 30.21 -0.50 18.98
N TRP A 2 29.66 -1.03 17.88
CA TRP A 2 28.48 -1.91 17.92
C TRP A 2 28.96 -3.31 18.29
N ARG A 3 28.65 -3.76 19.51
CA ARG A 3 28.97 -5.12 19.96
C ARG A 3 27.94 -6.07 19.36
N HIS A 4 28.39 -6.99 18.51
CA HIS A 4 27.62 -8.18 18.15
C HIS A 4 27.33 -8.96 19.42
N SER A 5 26.06 -9.02 19.84
CA SER A 5 25.61 -10.02 20.79
C SER A 5 25.52 -11.36 20.06
N ALA A 6 26.10 -12.40 20.65
CA ALA A 6 26.20 -13.75 20.08
C ALA A 6 24.83 -14.49 19.92
N GLU A 7 23.70 -13.80 20.13
CA GLU A 7 22.34 -14.34 20.04
C GLU A 7 21.69 -14.24 18.64
N ALA A 8 22.40 -13.67 17.66
CA ALA A 8 21.83 -13.39 16.32
C ALA A 8 21.98 -14.54 15.31
N ALA A 9 22.67 -15.64 15.65
CA ALA A 9 23.18 -16.60 14.67
C ALA A 9 22.13 -17.51 14.01
N ASP A 10 20.86 -17.50 14.43
CA ASP A 10 19.82 -18.41 13.91
C ASP A 10 18.45 -17.77 13.66
N LYS A 11 18.40 -16.43 13.58
CA LYS A 11 17.14 -15.71 13.26
C LYS A 11 17.01 -15.52 11.75
N PRO A 12 15.83 -15.81 11.16
CA PRO A 12 15.60 -15.56 9.74
C PRO A 12 15.81 -14.06 9.46
N ILE A 13 16.69 -13.77 8.51
CA ILE A 13 16.95 -12.41 8.07
C ILE A 13 15.71 -11.92 7.30
N PRO A 14 15.18 -10.72 7.59
CA PRO A 14 14.04 -10.20 6.85
C PRO A 14 14.40 -10.00 5.38
N HIS A 15 13.52 -10.45 4.49
CA HIS A 15 13.60 -10.10 3.09
C HIS A 15 13.01 -8.71 2.88
N VAL A 16 13.75 -7.83 2.20
CA VAL A 16 13.33 -6.46 1.92
C VAL A 16 13.03 -6.34 0.44
N TRP A 17 11.83 -5.83 0.13
CA TRP A 17 11.43 -5.47 -1.22
C TRP A 17 11.41 -3.95 -1.36
N VAL A 18 11.72 -3.46 -2.56
CA VAL A 18 11.47 -2.06 -2.91
C VAL A 18 9.96 -1.82 -2.83
N GLY A 19 9.58 -0.67 -2.25
CA GLY A 19 8.20 -0.25 -2.22
C GLY A 19 8.07 1.26 -2.10
N ALA A 20 6.91 1.78 -2.52
CA ALA A 20 6.57 3.18 -2.44
C ALA A 20 5.07 3.32 -2.18
N GLU A 21 4.70 4.35 -1.41
CA GLU A 21 3.31 4.80 -1.29
C GLU A 21 3.13 6.06 -2.14
N ILE A 22 2.24 5.98 -3.14
CA ILE A 22 2.07 7.03 -4.15
C ILE A 22 0.68 7.63 -3.99
N THR A 23 0.62 8.94 -3.73
CA THR A 23 -0.64 9.70 -3.74
C THR A 23 -1.25 9.71 -5.14
N SER A 24 -2.55 9.48 -5.22
CA SER A 24 -3.27 9.32 -6.48
C SER A 24 -4.72 9.78 -6.39
N GLN A 25 -5.41 9.90 -7.53
CA GLN A 25 -6.79 10.30 -7.66
C GLN A 25 -7.61 9.16 -8.28
N LEU A 26 -8.69 8.78 -7.58
CA LEU A 26 -9.64 7.76 -8.02
C LEU A 26 -11.07 8.22 -7.71
N LEU A 27 -11.94 8.32 -8.72
CA LEU A 27 -13.32 8.80 -8.55
C LEU A 27 -13.41 10.14 -7.78
N ASN A 28 -12.56 11.11 -8.14
CA ASN A 28 -12.43 12.42 -7.47
C ASN A 28 -12.10 12.32 -5.97
N THR A 29 -11.47 11.23 -5.56
CA THR A 29 -11.02 10.99 -4.18
C THR A 29 -9.51 10.80 -4.20
N GLU A 30 -8.81 11.54 -3.35
CA GLU A 30 -7.39 11.28 -3.12
C GLU A 30 -7.24 9.94 -2.38
N VAL A 31 -6.50 9.03 -3.00
CA VAL A 31 -6.20 7.69 -2.50
C VAL A 31 -4.69 7.46 -2.56
N HIS A 32 -4.22 6.40 -1.93
CA HIS A 32 -2.83 5.99 -1.96
C HIS A 32 -2.74 4.60 -2.59
N ILE A 33 -1.78 4.45 -3.50
CA ILE A 33 -1.45 3.17 -4.13
C ILE A 33 -0.06 2.78 -3.65
N LEU A 34 0.03 1.58 -3.05
CA LEU A 34 1.29 0.97 -2.68
C LEU A 34 1.84 0.24 -3.91
N GLY A 35 3.05 0.57 -4.32
CA GLY A 35 3.84 -0.20 -5.27
C GLY A 35 4.80 -1.13 -4.53
N PHE A 36 4.85 -2.40 -4.90
CA PHE A 36 5.78 -3.39 -4.34
C PHE A 36 6.60 -4.07 -5.43
N ALA A 37 7.85 -4.39 -5.11
CA ALA A 37 8.73 -5.24 -5.93
C ALA A 37 8.95 -4.75 -7.38
N PHE A 38 8.79 -3.45 -7.63
CA PHE A 38 9.13 -2.83 -8.90
C PHE A 38 10.64 -2.56 -9.01
N ASP A 39 11.14 -2.45 -10.23
CA ASP A 39 12.50 -2.00 -10.54
C ASP A 39 12.58 -0.46 -10.44
N PRO A 40 13.27 0.10 -9.43
CA PRO A 40 13.34 1.55 -9.21
C PRO A 40 14.19 2.28 -10.28
N GLU A 41 14.97 1.57 -11.08
CA GLU A 41 15.79 2.16 -12.15
C GLU A 41 14.98 2.42 -13.44
N GLN A 42 13.73 1.95 -13.50
CA GLN A 42 12.86 2.17 -14.66
C GLN A 42 12.39 3.63 -14.76
N GLU A 43 12.55 4.23 -15.94
CA GLU A 43 12.20 5.65 -16.17
C GLU A 43 10.71 5.93 -15.91
N VAL A 44 9.83 4.95 -16.15
CA VAL A 44 8.37 5.10 -16.00
C VAL A 44 7.94 5.33 -14.54
N ILE A 45 8.67 4.77 -13.56
CA ILE A 45 8.34 4.92 -12.13
C ILE A 45 9.03 6.12 -11.50
N ALA A 46 10.13 6.60 -12.09
CA ALA A 46 10.96 7.68 -11.56
C ALA A 46 10.17 8.95 -11.14
N PRO A 47 9.14 9.43 -11.87
CA PRO A 47 8.36 10.61 -11.45
C PRO A 47 7.65 10.43 -10.10
N TYR A 48 7.30 9.19 -9.74
CA TYR A 48 6.56 8.86 -8.51
C TYR A 48 7.45 8.66 -7.29
N LEU A 49 8.77 8.58 -7.49
CA LEU A 49 9.76 8.35 -6.42
C LEU A 49 10.43 9.65 -5.92
N GLN A 50 9.90 10.81 -6.30
CA GLN A 50 10.49 12.12 -6.01
C GLN A 50 10.12 12.69 -4.62
N GLY A 51 9.39 11.93 -3.80
CA GLY A 51 8.91 12.38 -2.49
C GLY A 51 7.85 13.49 -2.57
N LYS A 52 7.21 13.67 -3.73
CA LYS A 52 6.13 14.63 -3.97
C LYS A 52 4.94 13.92 -4.59
N ALA A 53 3.74 14.37 -4.23
CA ALA A 53 2.52 13.88 -4.86
C ALA A 53 2.55 14.23 -6.36
N PRO A 54 2.24 13.29 -7.27
CA PRO A 54 2.08 13.58 -8.69
C PRO A 54 0.89 14.55 -8.91
N ILE A 55 0.92 15.26 -10.04
CA ILE A 55 -0.12 16.24 -10.42
C ILE A 55 -0.66 15.94 -11.82
N GLY A 56 -1.85 16.46 -12.13
CA GLY A 56 -2.45 16.31 -13.46
C GLY A 56 -2.77 14.86 -13.80
N GLU A 57 -2.43 14.43 -15.02
CA GLU A 57 -2.68 13.07 -15.50
C GLU A 57 -1.87 12.01 -14.73
N ALA A 58 -0.63 12.32 -14.34
CA ALA A 58 0.19 11.41 -13.54
C ALA A 58 -0.44 11.11 -12.18
N ALA A 59 -1.28 12.02 -11.64
CA ALA A 59 -1.98 11.77 -10.39
C ALA A 59 -3.10 10.74 -10.53
N GLN A 60 -3.58 10.43 -11.73
CA GLN A 60 -4.70 9.49 -11.91
C GLN A 60 -4.27 8.06 -11.56
N ALA A 61 -5.13 7.34 -10.84
CA ALA A 61 -4.87 5.97 -10.40
C ALA A 61 -4.47 5.03 -11.55
N ALA A 62 -5.10 5.20 -12.72
CA ALA A 62 -4.75 4.43 -13.91
C ALA A 62 -3.28 4.58 -14.33
N HIS A 63 -2.73 5.81 -14.27
CA HIS A 63 -1.34 6.08 -14.63
C HIS A 63 -0.36 5.56 -13.57
N VAL A 64 -0.71 5.69 -12.29
CA VAL A 64 0.11 5.17 -11.18
C VAL A 64 0.17 3.64 -11.23
N ILE A 65 -0.97 2.96 -11.37
CA ILE A 65 -1.05 1.50 -11.48
C ILE A 65 -0.22 1.02 -12.68
N SER A 66 -0.44 1.65 -13.85
CA SER A 66 0.28 1.31 -15.07
C SER A 66 1.79 1.51 -14.95
N ALA A 67 2.24 2.58 -14.29
CA ALA A 67 3.67 2.81 -14.07
C ALA A 67 4.31 1.74 -13.16
N ILE A 68 3.61 1.35 -12.08
CA ILE A 68 4.07 0.27 -11.19
C ILE A 68 4.20 -1.05 -11.97
N HIS A 69 3.20 -1.39 -12.78
CA HIS A 69 3.23 -2.62 -13.58
C HIS A 69 4.29 -2.61 -14.66
N GLN A 70 4.49 -1.49 -15.35
CA GLN A 70 5.54 -1.34 -16.36
C GLN A 70 6.94 -1.45 -15.74
N ALA A 71 7.09 -1.03 -14.48
CA ALA A 71 8.30 -1.25 -13.71
C ALA A 71 8.39 -2.67 -13.10
N GLY A 72 7.47 -3.59 -13.43
CA GLY A 72 7.49 -4.99 -13.00
C GLY A 72 6.95 -5.26 -11.60
N GLY A 73 6.35 -4.25 -10.94
CA GLY A 73 5.82 -4.38 -9.59
C GLY A 73 4.33 -4.72 -9.51
N LEU A 74 3.85 -4.80 -8.27
CA LEU A 74 2.43 -4.99 -7.93
C LEU A 74 1.85 -3.71 -7.33
N ALA A 75 0.64 -3.35 -7.74
CA ALA A 75 -0.09 -2.19 -7.27
C ALA A 75 -1.21 -2.59 -6.30
N VAL A 76 -1.26 -1.96 -5.13
CA VAL A 76 -2.19 -2.28 -4.05
C VAL A 76 -2.88 -1.01 -3.53
N LEU A 77 -4.21 -1.04 -3.41
CA LEU A 77 -4.95 0.09 -2.82
C LEU A 77 -4.75 0.11 -1.30
N ALA A 78 -4.16 1.18 -0.78
CA ALA A 78 -3.88 1.34 0.66
C ALA A 78 -5.16 1.67 1.44
N HIS A 79 -5.27 1.12 2.65
CA HIS A 79 -6.28 1.41 3.67
C HIS A 79 -7.63 1.95 3.15
N PRO A 80 -8.38 1.18 2.31
CA PRO A 80 -9.49 1.70 1.51
C PRO A 80 -10.69 2.22 2.31
N VAL A 81 -10.79 1.89 3.61
CA VAL A 81 -11.87 2.39 4.49
C VAL A 81 -11.55 3.77 5.10
N ARG A 82 -10.34 4.30 4.90
CA ARG A 82 -9.91 5.61 5.45
C ARG A 82 -10.46 6.80 4.66
N TYR A 83 -10.85 6.59 3.41
CA TYR A 83 -11.22 7.67 2.49
C TYR A 83 -12.66 8.15 2.68
N ARG A 84 -12.95 9.33 2.13
CA ARG A 84 -14.32 9.90 2.15
C ARG A 84 -15.32 9.09 1.31
N ARG A 85 -14.83 8.28 0.37
CA ARG A 85 -15.62 7.41 -0.50
C ARG A 85 -15.56 5.98 0.01
N SER A 86 -16.66 5.24 -0.19
CA SER A 86 -16.78 3.87 0.29
C SER A 86 -15.78 2.91 -0.38
N PRO A 87 -15.30 1.87 0.31
CA PRO A 87 -14.48 0.83 -0.31
C PRO A 87 -15.26 0.06 -1.40
N GLU A 88 -16.59 -0.01 -1.33
CA GLU A 88 -17.45 -0.61 -2.37
C GLU A 88 -17.46 0.19 -3.68
N ASP A 89 -17.13 1.48 -3.66
CA ASP A 89 -16.95 2.27 -4.89
C ASP A 89 -15.50 2.25 -5.35
N LEU A 90 -14.56 2.39 -4.41
CA LEU A 90 -13.13 2.54 -4.72
C LEU A 90 -12.50 1.25 -5.23
N ILE A 91 -12.77 0.11 -4.59
CA ILE A 91 -12.14 -1.17 -4.97
C ILE A 91 -12.55 -1.57 -6.39
N PRO A 92 -13.84 -1.57 -6.78
CA PRO A 92 -14.21 -1.92 -8.15
C PRO A 92 -13.65 -0.94 -9.19
N ALA A 93 -13.56 0.35 -8.85
CA ALA A 93 -12.97 1.34 -9.74
C ALA A 93 -11.45 1.10 -9.94
N ALA A 94 -10.73 0.72 -8.89
CA ALA A 94 -9.33 0.33 -8.98
C ALA A 94 -9.14 -0.97 -9.77
N VAL A 95 -10.05 -1.94 -9.62
CA VAL A 95 -10.07 -3.19 -10.41
C VAL A 95 -10.18 -2.90 -11.91
N ASN A 96 -11.00 -1.91 -12.31
CA ASN A 96 -11.11 -1.51 -13.72
C ASN A 96 -9.80 -0.98 -14.31
N PHE A 97 -8.84 -0.57 -13.47
CA PHE A 97 -7.51 -0.13 -13.86
C PHE A 97 -6.42 -1.19 -13.63
N GLY A 98 -6.80 -2.40 -13.21
CA GLY A 98 -5.88 -3.53 -13.05
C GLY A 98 -5.18 -3.62 -11.69
N ILE A 99 -5.71 -3.02 -10.62
CA ILE A 99 -5.11 -3.17 -9.28
C ILE A 99 -4.93 -4.65 -8.90
N ASP A 100 -3.80 -5.01 -8.27
CA ASP A 100 -3.48 -6.39 -7.91
C ASP A 100 -3.99 -6.77 -6.51
N GLY A 101 -4.15 -5.79 -5.63
CA GLY A 101 -4.46 -6.05 -4.24
C GLY A 101 -5.09 -4.88 -3.48
N VAL A 102 -5.49 -5.19 -2.25
CA VAL A 102 -6.00 -4.23 -1.27
C VAL A 102 -5.37 -4.47 0.10
N GLU A 103 -5.12 -3.39 0.83
CA GLU A 103 -4.69 -3.48 2.22
C GLU A 103 -5.89 -3.82 3.13
N ALA A 104 -6.11 -5.12 3.32
CA ALA A 104 -7.23 -5.63 4.10
C ALA A 104 -6.99 -5.54 5.62
N TYR A 105 -5.75 -5.70 6.06
CA TYR A 105 -5.39 -5.70 7.47
C TYR A 105 -4.75 -4.37 7.86
N TYR A 106 -5.60 -3.43 8.28
CA TYR A 106 -5.21 -2.09 8.69
C TYR A 106 -5.94 -1.67 9.99
N ALA A 107 -5.30 -0.82 10.78
CA ALA A 107 -5.80 -0.37 12.08
C ALA A 107 -6.50 0.99 12.00
N TYR A 108 -7.75 1.02 11.53
CA TYR A 108 -8.51 2.25 11.26
C TYR A 108 -8.82 3.10 12.50
N ASN A 109 -8.86 2.50 13.69
CA ASN A 109 -9.07 3.20 14.96
C ASN A 109 -7.76 3.49 15.75
N ASN A 110 -6.59 3.25 15.14
CA ASN A 110 -5.26 3.46 15.74
C ASN A 110 -5.13 2.96 17.20
N PRO A 111 -5.43 1.67 17.48
CA PRO A 111 -5.43 1.13 18.83
C PRO A 111 -3.99 0.95 19.34
N LYS A 112 -3.81 0.95 20.66
CA LYS A 112 -2.53 0.67 21.33
C LYS A 112 -2.74 -0.51 22.29
N PRO A 113 -2.17 -1.71 22.03
CA PRO A 113 -1.27 -2.07 20.92
C PRO A 113 -1.95 -2.11 19.55
N TRP A 114 -1.16 -2.02 18.47
CA TRP A 114 -1.65 -2.12 17.09
C TRP A 114 -2.41 -3.43 16.88
N ARG A 115 -3.62 -3.31 16.31
CA ARG A 115 -4.48 -4.42 15.90
C ARG A 115 -5.31 -3.97 14.71
N ALA A 116 -5.43 -4.81 13.69
CA ALA A 116 -6.34 -4.55 12.58
C ALA A 116 -7.79 -4.42 13.08
N SER A 117 -8.56 -3.56 12.42
CA SER A 117 -9.97 -3.32 12.79
C SER A 117 -10.85 -4.43 12.19
N PRO A 118 -11.44 -5.34 13.00
CA PRO A 118 -12.01 -6.59 12.46
C PRO A 118 -13.20 -6.38 11.52
N GLY A 119 -14.03 -5.36 11.75
CA GLY A 119 -15.19 -5.05 10.92
C GLY A 119 -14.78 -4.60 9.52
N GLU A 120 -13.86 -3.64 9.45
CA GLU A 120 -13.29 -3.08 8.24
C GLU A 120 -12.48 -4.13 7.48
N THR A 121 -11.65 -4.91 8.17
CA THR A 121 -10.92 -6.03 7.56
C THR A 121 -11.86 -7.05 6.93
N LYS A 122 -12.93 -7.46 7.64
CA LYS A 122 -13.92 -8.38 7.09
C LYS A 122 -14.57 -7.83 5.82
N ARG A 123 -14.96 -6.55 5.85
CA ARG A 123 -15.58 -5.84 4.73
C ARG A 123 -14.66 -5.78 3.51
N VAL A 124 -13.39 -5.39 3.69
CA VAL A 124 -12.41 -5.32 2.60
C VAL A 124 -12.08 -6.71 2.06
N LYS A 125 -11.95 -7.73 2.93
CA LYS A 125 -11.73 -9.12 2.48
C LYS A 125 -12.87 -9.64 1.61
N GLN A 126 -14.13 -9.34 1.94
CA GLN A 126 -15.27 -9.76 1.11
C GLN A 126 -15.20 -9.16 -0.31
N LEU A 127 -14.77 -7.91 -0.43
CA LEU A 127 -14.56 -7.27 -1.73
C LEU A 127 -13.33 -7.88 -2.45
N SER A 128 -12.23 -8.06 -1.73
CA SER A 128 -11.02 -8.71 -2.23
C SER A 128 -11.29 -10.10 -2.81
N ASP A 129 -12.00 -10.95 -2.05
CA ASP A 129 -12.38 -12.30 -2.47
C ASP A 129 -13.30 -12.27 -3.71
N ARG A 130 -14.20 -11.27 -3.81
CA ARG A 130 -15.10 -11.09 -4.96
C ARG A 130 -14.36 -10.73 -6.24
N TYR A 131 -13.31 -9.91 -6.14
CA TYR A 131 -12.53 -9.43 -7.29
C TYR A 131 -11.20 -10.18 -7.47
N GLN A 132 -10.97 -11.26 -6.71
CA GLN A 132 -9.76 -12.10 -6.77
C GLN A 132 -8.46 -11.32 -6.53
N LEU A 133 -8.50 -10.38 -5.58
CA LEU A 133 -7.38 -9.51 -5.25
C LEU A 133 -6.48 -10.12 -4.16
N LEU A 134 -5.21 -9.71 -4.17
CA LEU A 134 -4.29 -9.99 -3.07
C LEU A 134 -4.68 -9.21 -1.82
N ASN A 135 -4.43 -9.78 -0.64
CA ASN A 135 -4.63 -9.12 0.64
C ASN A 135 -3.27 -8.77 1.26
N THR A 136 -3.04 -7.48 1.53
CA THR A 136 -1.85 -7.01 2.24
C THR A 136 -2.17 -6.55 3.66
N CYS A 137 -1.12 -6.35 4.45
CA CYS A 137 -1.16 -5.78 5.79
C CYS A 137 -0.06 -4.71 5.92
N GLY A 138 -0.34 -3.69 6.71
CA GLY A 138 0.59 -2.60 6.93
C GLY A 138 0.26 -1.85 8.22
N THR A 139 1.30 -1.38 8.89
CA THR A 139 1.14 -0.57 10.11
C THR A 139 0.93 0.91 9.80
N ASP A 140 1.30 1.35 8.59
CA ASP A 140 1.36 2.76 8.20
C ASP A 140 2.12 3.59 9.25
N THR A 141 3.29 3.07 9.65
CA THR A 141 4.13 3.70 10.66
C THR A 141 4.86 4.89 10.08
N HIS A 142 4.64 6.08 10.65
CA HIS A 142 5.52 7.23 10.48
C HIS A 142 6.36 7.40 11.75
N GLY A 143 7.66 7.11 11.70
CA GLY A 143 8.60 7.32 12.82
C GLY A 143 9.49 6.12 13.13
N LEU A 144 10.24 6.20 14.25
CA LEU A 144 11.22 5.18 14.65
C LEU A 144 10.61 3.91 15.28
N SER A 145 9.29 3.84 15.40
CA SER A 145 8.59 2.73 16.07
C SER A 145 7.61 2.03 15.15
N LEU A 146 7.96 0.81 14.69
CA LEU A 146 7.10 -0.06 13.88
C LEU A 146 5.79 -0.47 14.58
N LEU A 147 5.63 -0.16 15.86
CA LEU A 147 4.46 -0.50 16.67
C LEU A 147 3.41 0.61 16.73
N GLN A 148 3.72 1.80 16.20
CA GLN A 148 2.87 2.97 16.35
C GLN A 148 2.83 3.80 15.08
N ARG A 149 1.62 4.15 14.67
CA ARG A 149 1.37 5.23 13.74
C ARG A 149 1.33 6.54 14.53
N LEU A 150 2.31 7.42 14.31
CA LEU A 150 2.35 8.77 14.88
C LEU A 150 1.39 9.70 14.16
#